data_AF-A0A7Y5QI13-F1
#
_entry.id   AF-A0A7Y5QI13-F1
#
_cell.length_a   1.000
_cell.length_b   1.000
_cell.length_c   1.000
_cell.angle_alpha   90.00
_cell.angle_beta   90.00
_cell.angle_gamma   90.00
#
_symmetry.space_group_name_H-M   'P 1'
#
loop_
_entity.id
_entity.type
_entity.pdbx_description
1 polymer ?
#
loop_
_entity_poly.entity_id
_entity_poly.type
_entity_poly.pdbx_seq_one_letter_code
_entity_poly.pdbx_strand_id
1 'polypeptide(L)'
;MKRRLFAAALLIGLSLSTPILAQDAPTATPETAPPPAEEAGTLGLEQSAALPILLAARADLEIIATQAIGTAQRPLGWNGDSDPTNPDLPIQIRLDLELLAGTVLGEGRPEGWFGVVATVPIGIARDIRHDLELVADSVMGVTTIRPAGWQGDSPIYRCGRATQAILIMLEKDGLTIPVDPTQPDYCQKAEIDAAVWVERNVLQPLRARTLNVDTNAAYPFLADSAFVVAFLDRDARQKIGVLPQGAGFNPLGRSTVGFSNMTLIEGDGFRVYVDWTTTPLTQGQFEALPDFDTISDPIYCDADWCGVNVD
;
A
#
# COMPACT_ATOMS: atom_id res chain seq x y z
N MET A 1 -16.52 52.74 -90.87
CA MET A 1 -16.43 52.00 -92.15
C MET A 1 -15.07 51.30 -92.20
N LYS A 2 -15.04 50.03 -92.63
CA LYS A 2 -13.85 49.22 -93.01
C LYS A 2 -13.11 48.40 -91.91
N ARG A 3 -13.33 47.08 -92.06
CA ARG A 3 -12.48 45.91 -91.77
C ARG A 3 -10.96 46.15 -91.90
N ARG A 4 -10.14 45.42 -91.15
CA ARG A 4 -9.35 44.25 -91.64
C ARG A 4 -8.43 43.64 -90.57
N LEU A 5 -8.26 42.31 -90.71
CA LEU A 5 -7.33 41.38 -90.06
C LEU A 5 -5.84 41.79 -90.19
N PHE A 6 -4.99 41.27 -89.31
CA PHE A 6 -3.72 40.50 -89.55
C PHE A 6 -3.07 40.24 -88.17
N ALA A 7 -3.01 39.00 -87.65
CA ALA A 7 -2.00 37.94 -87.86
C ALA A 7 -0.76 38.01 -86.94
N ALA A 8 -0.50 36.85 -86.32
CA ALA A 8 0.79 36.30 -85.86
C ALA A 8 1.50 36.91 -84.62
N ALA A 9 1.59 36.13 -83.55
CA ALA A 9 2.88 35.65 -83.05
C ALA A 9 2.67 34.45 -82.11
N LEU A 10 3.24 33.33 -82.54
CA LEU A 10 3.32 32.02 -81.92
C LEU A 10 4.39 32.05 -80.82
N LEU A 11 4.07 31.63 -79.60
CA LEU A 11 5.08 31.28 -78.59
C LEU A 11 4.69 29.95 -77.94
N ILE A 12 5.39 28.93 -78.39
CA ILE A 12 5.31 27.53 -77.98
C ILE A 12 5.94 27.43 -76.58
N GLY A 13 5.12 27.26 -75.55
CA GLY A 13 5.58 26.79 -74.25
C GLY A 13 5.54 25.26 -74.22
N LEU A 14 6.71 24.61 -74.30
CA LEU A 14 6.85 23.19 -74.03
C LEU A 14 6.50 22.91 -72.55
N SER A 15 5.32 22.36 -72.29
CA SER A 15 5.02 21.69 -71.02
C SER A 15 5.56 20.26 -71.07
N LEU A 16 6.61 20.00 -70.29
CA LEU A 16 7.10 18.65 -70.00
C LEU A 16 6.06 17.95 -69.11
N SER A 17 5.24 17.10 -69.72
CA SER A 17 4.36 16.16 -69.02
C SER A 17 5.22 15.03 -68.45
N THR A 18 5.52 15.08 -67.15
CA THR A 18 6.06 13.93 -66.41
C THR A 18 5.00 12.83 -66.35
N PRO A 19 5.31 11.57 -66.71
CA PRO A 19 4.39 10.47 -66.50
C PRO A 19 4.24 10.21 -64.99
N ILE A 20 3.00 10.30 -64.50
CA ILE A 20 2.62 9.80 -63.18
C ILE A 20 2.75 8.27 -63.24
N LEU A 21 3.74 7.73 -62.54
CA LEU A 21 3.78 6.30 -62.23
C LEU A 21 2.54 5.97 -61.40
N ALA A 22 1.75 5.02 -61.90
CA ALA A 22 0.63 4.44 -61.18
C ALA A 22 1.14 3.91 -59.83
N GLN A 23 0.68 4.53 -58.75
CA GLN A 23 0.94 4.07 -57.40
C GLN A 23 0.04 2.85 -57.18
N ASP A 24 0.65 1.69 -56.95
CA ASP A 24 -0.08 0.46 -56.62
C ASP A 24 -1.03 0.75 -55.45
N ALA A 25 -2.30 0.35 -55.63
CA ALA A 25 -3.30 0.45 -54.59
C ALA A 25 -2.83 -0.30 -53.33
N PRO A 26 -3.01 0.25 -52.12
CA PRO A 26 -2.64 -0.46 -50.91
C PRO A 26 -3.48 -1.73 -50.83
N THR A 27 -2.77 -2.86 -50.73
CA THR A 27 -3.36 -4.18 -50.49
C THR A 27 -4.15 -4.12 -49.19
N ALA A 28 -5.44 -4.45 -49.23
CA ALA A 28 -6.27 -4.56 -48.04
C ALA A 28 -5.63 -5.55 -47.06
N THR A 29 -5.28 -5.06 -45.88
CA THR A 29 -4.89 -5.90 -44.74
C THR A 29 -6.07 -6.82 -44.41
N PRO A 30 -5.87 -8.13 -44.16
CA PRO A 30 -6.94 -8.98 -43.68
C PRO A 30 -7.50 -8.38 -42.40
N GLU A 31 -8.81 -8.11 -42.39
CA GLU A 31 -9.56 -7.73 -41.20
C GLU A 31 -9.31 -8.81 -40.15
N THR A 32 -8.47 -8.48 -39.17
CA THR A 32 -8.22 -9.35 -38.02
C THR A 32 -9.54 -9.39 -37.28
N ALA A 33 -10.09 -10.59 -37.11
CA ALA A 33 -11.31 -10.80 -36.33
C ALA A 33 -11.23 -10.00 -35.02
N PRO A 34 -12.32 -9.35 -34.58
CA PRO A 34 -12.32 -8.67 -33.30
C PRO A 34 -11.86 -9.68 -32.24
N PRO A 35 -11.04 -9.26 -31.27
CA PRO A 35 -10.65 -10.13 -30.19
C PRO A 35 -11.93 -10.72 -29.56
N PRO A 36 -11.88 -11.98 -29.08
CA PRO A 36 -13.00 -12.54 -28.34
C PRO A 36 -13.42 -11.52 -27.29
N ALA A 37 -14.72 -11.23 -27.20
CA ALA A 37 -15.25 -10.43 -26.11
C ALA A 37 -14.69 -11.02 -24.81
N GLU A 38 -13.93 -10.21 -24.06
CA GLU A 38 -13.58 -10.56 -22.69
C GLU A 38 -14.89 -10.93 -22.00
N GLU A 39 -15.03 -12.19 -21.61
CA GLU A 39 -16.07 -12.59 -20.67
C GLU A 39 -15.97 -11.60 -19.51
N ALA A 40 -17.08 -10.94 -19.17
CA ALA A 40 -17.16 -9.99 -18.06
C ALA A 40 -16.55 -10.65 -16.82
N GLY A 41 -15.28 -10.31 -16.59
CA GLY A 41 -14.42 -11.09 -15.74
C GLY A 41 -14.82 -10.89 -14.29
N THR A 42 -14.89 -11.99 -13.54
CA THR A 42 -14.87 -11.95 -12.08
C THR A 42 -13.85 -10.92 -11.60
N LEU A 43 -14.28 -9.97 -10.75
CA LEU A 43 -13.41 -8.95 -10.20
C LEU A 43 -12.15 -9.59 -9.58
N GLY A 44 -10.98 -8.97 -9.80
CA GLY A 44 -9.77 -9.38 -9.09
C GLY A 44 -9.90 -9.16 -7.58
N LEU A 45 -9.01 -9.79 -6.80
CA LEU A 45 -9.03 -9.72 -5.34
C LEU A 45 -8.97 -8.26 -4.82
N GLU A 46 -8.13 -7.43 -5.45
CA GLU A 46 -7.98 -6.03 -5.05
C GLU A 46 -9.24 -5.19 -5.37
N GLN A 47 -9.86 -5.39 -6.54
CA GLN A 47 -11.13 -4.70 -6.85
C GLN A 47 -12.26 -5.18 -5.93
N SER A 48 -12.28 -6.47 -5.61
CA SER A 48 -13.29 -7.06 -4.71
C SER A 48 -13.20 -6.47 -3.30
N ALA A 49 -12.00 -6.23 -2.79
CA ALA A 49 -11.77 -5.58 -1.49
C ALA A 49 -12.21 -4.10 -1.47
N ALA A 50 -12.10 -3.40 -2.59
CA ALA A 50 -12.48 -1.99 -2.72
C ALA A 50 -13.99 -1.77 -2.89
N LEU A 51 -14.70 -2.77 -3.45
CA LEU A 51 -16.09 -2.63 -3.89
C LEU A 51 -17.06 -2.19 -2.79
N PRO A 52 -17.03 -2.71 -1.55
CA PRO A 52 -17.96 -2.27 -0.50
C PRO A 52 -17.87 -0.77 -0.21
N ILE A 53 -16.65 -0.24 -0.13
CA ILE A 53 -16.38 1.19 0.12
C ILE A 53 -16.92 2.03 -1.05
N LEU A 54 -16.69 1.58 -2.29
CA LEU A 54 -17.14 2.28 -3.50
C LEU A 54 -18.66 2.35 -3.59
N LEU A 55 -19.37 1.25 -3.33
CA LEU A 55 -20.83 1.22 -3.40
C LEU A 55 -21.46 2.10 -2.31
N ALA A 56 -20.92 2.04 -1.09
CA ALA A 56 -21.35 2.92 -0.01
C ALA A 56 -21.08 4.39 -0.38
N ALA A 57 -19.90 4.71 -0.93
CA ALA A 57 -19.56 6.07 -1.35
C ALA A 57 -20.46 6.57 -2.49
N ARG A 58 -20.81 5.70 -3.45
CA ARG A 58 -21.74 6.02 -4.53
C ARG A 58 -23.12 6.40 -3.99
N ALA A 59 -23.67 5.60 -3.08
CA ALA A 59 -24.97 5.87 -2.48
C ALA A 59 -24.96 7.17 -1.68
N ASP A 60 -23.91 7.38 -0.88
CA ASP A 60 -23.70 8.58 -0.09
C ASP A 60 -23.52 9.84 -0.95
N LEU A 61 -22.84 9.72 -2.09
CA LEU A 61 -22.68 10.79 -3.07
C LEU A 61 -24.04 11.21 -3.67
N GLU A 62 -24.94 10.28 -3.95
CA GLU A 62 -26.31 10.60 -4.38
C GLU A 62 -27.12 11.33 -3.30
N ILE A 63 -26.94 10.95 -2.03
CA ILE A 63 -27.60 11.61 -0.89
C ILE A 63 -27.10 13.05 -0.77
N ILE A 64 -25.80 13.29 -0.84
CA ILE A 64 -25.22 14.64 -0.72
C ILE A 64 -25.57 15.49 -1.95
N ALA A 65 -25.57 14.92 -3.15
CA ALA A 65 -26.06 15.63 -4.33
C ALA A 65 -27.52 16.07 -4.14
N THR A 66 -28.37 15.17 -3.67
CA THR A 66 -29.78 15.49 -3.40
C THR A 66 -29.94 16.58 -2.34
N GLN A 67 -29.14 16.52 -1.27
CA GLN A 67 -29.17 17.51 -0.19
C GLN A 67 -28.68 18.89 -0.65
N ALA A 68 -27.65 18.94 -1.51
CA ALA A 68 -27.00 20.18 -1.91
C ALA A 68 -27.71 20.90 -3.06
N ILE A 69 -28.18 20.14 -4.08
CA ILE A 69 -28.73 20.72 -5.32
C ILE A 69 -30.14 20.23 -5.65
N GLY A 70 -30.73 19.33 -4.83
CA GLY A 70 -32.09 18.82 -4.99
C GLY A 70 -32.17 17.48 -5.73
N THR A 71 -33.34 16.85 -5.67
CA THR A 71 -33.59 15.48 -6.18
C THR A 71 -33.55 15.36 -7.70
N ALA A 72 -33.89 16.42 -8.44
CA ALA A 72 -34.00 16.40 -9.90
C ALA A 72 -32.82 17.08 -10.61
N GLN A 73 -31.79 17.50 -9.87
CA GLN A 73 -30.63 18.21 -10.42
C GLN A 73 -29.38 17.36 -10.24
N ARG A 74 -28.67 17.11 -11.32
CA ARG A 74 -27.31 16.56 -11.31
C ARG A 74 -26.42 17.43 -12.19
N PRO A 75 -25.13 17.57 -11.85
CA PRO A 75 -24.20 18.30 -12.69
C PRO A 75 -24.15 17.75 -14.11
N LEU A 76 -23.81 18.60 -15.08
CA LEU A 76 -23.58 18.15 -16.45
C LEU A 76 -22.44 17.13 -16.47
N GLY A 77 -22.66 15.98 -17.12
CA GLY A 77 -21.69 14.89 -17.18
C GLY A 77 -21.78 13.89 -16.04
N TRP A 78 -22.76 14.03 -15.13
CA TRP A 78 -23.04 13.02 -14.11
C TRP A 78 -23.36 11.67 -14.74
N ASN A 79 -22.61 10.65 -14.36
CA ASN A 79 -22.81 9.30 -14.85
C ASN A 79 -23.84 8.56 -13.98
N GLY A 80 -23.65 8.57 -12.65
CA GLY A 80 -24.54 7.91 -11.70
C GLY A 80 -24.46 6.39 -11.66
N ASP A 81 -23.44 5.77 -12.27
CA ASP A 81 -23.29 4.31 -12.27
C ASP A 81 -23.08 3.74 -10.87
N SER A 82 -23.73 2.60 -10.65
CA SER A 82 -23.68 1.81 -9.42
C SER A 82 -23.54 0.31 -9.72
N ASP A 83 -23.23 -0.07 -10.95
CA ASP A 83 -23.02 -1.46 -11.34
C ASP A 83 -21.73 -1.99 -10.70
N PRO A 84 -21.81 -2.95 -9.76
CA PRO A 84 -20.63 -3.51 -9.10
C PRO A 84 -19.72 -4.29 -10.06
N THR A 85 -20.20 -4.65 -11.24
CA THR A 85 -19.43 -5.38 -12.25
C THR A 85 -18.69 -4.47 -13.22
N ASN A 86 -18.93 -3.15 -13.18
CA ASN A 86 -18.24 -2.20 -14.04
C ASN A 86 -16.79 -1.98 -13.54
N PRO A 87 -15.76 -2.34 -14.34
CA PRO A 87 -14.37 -2.10 -13.96
C PRO A 87 -14.01 -0.61 -13.80
N ASP A 88 -14.76 0.27 -14.46
CA ASP A 88 -14.55 1.73 -14.42
C ASP A 88 -15.30 2.42 -13.27
N LEU A 89 -16.05 1.68 -12.46
CA LEU A 89 -16.85 2.22 -11.35
C LEU A 89 -16.06 3.22 -10.45
N PRO A 90 -14.80 2.95 -10.03
CA PRO A 90 -14.06 3.91 -9.21
C PRO A 90 -13.83 5.26 -9.92
N ILE A 91 -13.51 5.23 -11.21
CA ILE A 91 -13.25 6.44 -12.00
C ILE A 91 -14.55 7.22 -12.19
N GLN A 92 -15.67 6.53 -12.44
CA GLN A 92 -16.97 7.17 -12.62
C GLN A 92 -17.48 7.81 -11.33
N ILE A 93 -17.33 7.15 -10.18
CA ILE A 93 -17.66 7.76 -8.87
C ILE A 93 -16.77 8.97 -8.60
N ARG A 94 -15.47 8.87 -8.89
CA ARG A 94 -14.53 9.99 -8.74
C ARG A 94 -14.93 11.19 -9.61
N LEU A 95 -15.29 10.94 -10.87
CA LEU A 95 -15.74 11.99 -11.78
C LEU A 95 -16.99 12.69 -11.23
N ASP A 96 -17.99 11.94 -10.82
CA ASP A 96 -19.22 12.50 -10.25
C ASP A 96 -18.93 13.30 -8.97
N LEU A 97 -18.03 12.81 -8.10
CA LEU A 97 -17.59 13.54 -6.91
C LEU A 97 -16.94 14.89 -7.25
N GLU A 98 -16.05 14.92 -8.25
CA GLU A 98 -15.41 16.16 -8.72
C GLU A 98 -16.42 17.13 -9.34
N LEU A 99 -17.40 16.63 -10.10
CA LEU A 99 -18.48 17.43 -10.67
C LEU A 99 -19.39 18.02 -9.59
N LEU A 100 -19.72 17.23 -8.56
CA LEU A 100 -20.50 17.74 -7.43
C LEU A 100 -19.72 18.78 -6.64
N ALA A 101 -18.45 18.48 -6.31
CA ALA A 101 -17.58 19.43 -5.63
C ALA A 101 -17.46 20.75 -6.40
N GLY A 102 -17.28 20.69 -7.72
CA GLY A 102 -17.27 21.87 -8.59
C GLY A 102 -18.58 22.67 -8.55
N THR A 103 -19.71 21.98 -8.44
CA THR A 103 -21.04 22.61 -8.39
C THR A 103 -21.32 23.26 -7.03
N VAL A 104 -20.94 22.61 -5.93
CA VAL A 104 -21.31 23.04 -4.57
C VAL A 104 -20.25 23.92 -3.90
N LEU A 105 -18.97 23.75 -4.26
CA LEU A 105 -17.83 24.47 -3.69
C LEU A 105 -17.20 25.48 -4.67
N GLY A 106 -17.50 25.38 -5.96
CA GLY A 106 -16.87 26.17 -7.01
C GLY A 106 -15.48 25.64 -7.40
N GLU A 107 -14.56 26.55 -7.74
CA GLU A 107 -13.22 26.19 -8.22
C GLU A 107 -12.25 25.75 -7.10
N GLY A 108 -12.59 26.03 -5.84
CA GLY A 108 -11.80 25.62 -4.68
C GLY A 108 -11.98 24.15 -4.31
N ARG A 109 -11.01 23.59 -3.59
CA ARG A 109 -11.16 22.31 -2.89
C ARG A 109 -10.91 22.52 -1.39
N PRO A 110 -11.62 21.80 -0.51
CA PRO A 110 -11.39 21.89 0.92
C PRO A 110 -9.95 21.53 1.28
N GLU A 111 -9.48 22.01 2.43
CA GLU A 111 -8.22 21.54 3.01
C GLU A 111 -8.28 20.01 3.21
N GLY A 112 -7.19 19.33 2.86
CA GLY A 112 -7.11 17.87 2.96
C GLY A 112 -7.61 17.11 1.73
N TRP A 113 -8.19 17.77 0.71
CA TRP A 113 -8.62 17.12 -0.53
C TRP A 113 -7.50 16.32 -1.19
N PHE A 114 -7.72 15.02 -1.41
CA PHE A 114 -6.75 14.15 -2.07
C PHE A 114 -6.84 14.27 -3.59
N GLY A 115 -8.06 14.26 -4.13
CA GLY A 115 -8.28 14.25 -5.57
C GLY A 115 -7.78 12.96 -6.24
N VAL A 116 -7.38 13.08 -7.51
CA VAL A 116 -6.94 11.94 -8.32
C VAL A 116 -5.46 11.66 -8.05
N VAL A 117 -5.21 10.57 -7.32
CA VAL A 117 -3.86 10.06 -7.05
C VAL A 117 -3.75 8.63 -7.54
N ALA A 118 -2.68 8.33 -8.29
CA ALA A 118 -2.41 6.97 -8.75
C ALA A 118 -2.06 6.07 -7.55
N THR A 119 -2.86 5.03 -7.33
CA THR A 119 -2.68 4.06 -6.24
C THR A 119 -3.41 2.74 -6.56
N VAL A 120 -3.41 1.79 -5.63
CA VAL A 120 -4.12 0.50 -5.74
C VAL A 120 -5.64 0.69 -5.58
N PRO A 121 -6.50 -0.24 -6.06
CA PRO A 121 -7.95 -0.08 -6.02
C PRO A 121 -8.53 0.28 -4.64
N ILE A 122 -8.04 -0.36 -3.57
CA ILE A 122 -8.47 -0.05 -2.20
C ILE A 122 -7.99 1.33 -1.72
N GLY A 123 -6.89 1.85 -2.25
CA GLY A 123 -6.46 3.22 -2.03
C GLY A 123 -7.42 4.22 -2.67
N ILE A 124 -7.80 3.98 -3.94
CA ILE A 124 -8.73 4.83 -4.68
C ILE A 124 -10.08 4.93 -3.96
N ALA A 125 -10.61 3.79 -3.50
CA ALA A 125 -11.89 3.77 -2.79
C ALA A 125 -11.86 4.59 -1.48
N ARG A 126 -10.78 4.46 -0.70
CA ARG A 126 -10.58 5.25 0.53
C ARG A 126 -10.44 6.74 0.24
N ASP A 127 -9.76 7.10 -0.84
CA ASP A 127 -9.61 8.49 -1.24
C ASP A 127 -10.95 9.12 -1.67
N ILE A 128 -11.76 8.37 -2.41
CA ILE A 128 -13.11 8.81 -2.81
C ILE A 128 -13.95 9.03 -1.56
N ARG A 129 -13.90 8.08 -0.62
CA ARG A 129 -14.60 8.20 0.66
C ARG A 129 -14.15 9.42 1.44
N HIS A 130 -12.84 9.65 1.58
CA HIS A 130 -12.28 10.80 2.26
C HIS A 130 -12.80 12.13 1.68
N ASP A 131 -12.64 12.30 0.38
CA ASP A 131 -13.03 13.52 -0.31
C ASP A 131 -14.55 13.75 -0.23
N LEU A 132 -15.35 12.67 -0.31
CA LEU A 132 -16.80 12.73 -0.11
C LEU A 132 -17.19 13.18 1.30
N GLU A 133 -16.47 12.75 2.34
CA GLU A 133 -16.66 13.23 3.71
C GLU A 133 -16.37 14.74 3.82
N LEU A 134 -15.36 15.26 3.11
CA LEU A 134 -15.07 16.70 3.06
C LEU A 134 -16.16 17.50 2.33
N VAL A 135 -16.70 16.98 1.23
CA VAL A 135 -17.87 17.59 0.57
C VAL A 135 -19.07 17.57 1.51
N ALA A 136 -19.31 16.47 2.22
CA ALA A 136 -20.40 16.36 3.17
C ALA A 136 -20.27 17.37 4.32
N ASP A 137 -19.07 17.52 4.90
CA ASP A 137 -18.79 18.53 5.93
C ASP A 137 -19.10 19.95 5.42
N SER A 138 -18.74 20.23 4.17
CA SER A 138 -19.00 21.54 3.54
C SER A 138 -20.49 21.79 3.28
N VAL A 139 -21.22 20.78 2.81
CA VAL A 139 -22.68 20.88 2.53
C VAL A 139 -23.49 20.98 3.83
N MET A 140 -23.10 20.23 4.86
CA MET A 140 -23.78 20.24 6.16
C MET A 140 -23.38 21.43 7.03
N GLY A 141 -22.23 22.05 6.77
CA GLY A 141 -21.66 23.14 7.55
C GLY A 141 -21.10 22.71 8.91
N VAL A 142 -21.03 21.40 9.17
CA VAL A 142 -20.54 20.79 10.41
C VAL A 142 -19.86 19.47 10.11
N THR A 143 -18.81 19.14 10.85
CA THR A 143 -18.01 17.94 10.61
C THR A 143 -18.57 16.68 11.24
N THR A 144 -19.52 16.78 12.18
CA THR A 144 -19.96 15.63 13.00
C THR A 144 -21.33 15.09 12.65
N ILE A 145 -22.03 15.71 11.68
CA ILE A 145 -23.38 15.33 11.30
C ILE A 145 -23.39 14.84 9.85
N ARG A 146 -24.13 13.75 9.61
CA ARG A 146 -24.37 13.21 8.27
C ARG A 146 -25.86 13.22 7.94
N PRO A 147 -26.24 13.31 6.65
CA PRO A 147 -27.65 13.26 6.26
C PRO A 147 -28.32 11.93 6.63
N ALA A 148 -29.65 11.92 6.66
CA ALA A 148 -30.41 10.69 6.84
C ALA A 148 -30.13 9.70 5.69
N GLY A 149 -29.93 8.43 6.05
CA GLY A 149 -29.61 7.38 5.08
C GLY A 149 -28.13 7.29 4.70
N TRP A 150 -27.26 8.11 5.29
CA TRP A 150 -25.81 8.00 5.13
C TRP A 150 -25.33 6.62 5.57
N GLN A 151 -24.72 5.87 4.66
CA GLN A 151 -24.12 4.57 4.96
C GLN A 151 -22.82 4.78 5.74
N GLY A 152 -22.01 5.74 5.29
CA GLY A 152 -20.69 5.99 5.85
C GLY A 152 -19.77 4.80 5.67
N ASP A 153 -18.69 4.80 6.45
CA ASP A 153 -17.70 3.74 6.50
C ASP A 153 -16.84 3.91 7.76
N SER A 154 -15.70 3.22 7.83
CA SER A 154 -14.73 3.37 8.92
C SER A 154 -14.37 4.84 9.13
N PRO A 155 -14.49 5.37 10.37
CA PRO A 155 -14.18 6.77 10.70
C PRO A 155 -12.76 7.20 10.33
N ILE A 156 -11.83 6.24 10.26
CA ILE A 156 -10.45 6.44 9.83
C ILE A 156 -10.35 7.07 8.43
N TYR A 157 -11.30 6.83 7.54
CA TYR A 157 -11.27 7.36 6.17
C TYR A 157 -11.47 8.88 6.12
N ARG A 158 -11.86 9.51 7.23
CA ARG A 158 -11.86 10.98 7.39
C ARG A 158 -10.47 11.57 7.61
N CYS A 159 -9.48 10.74 7.92
CA CYS A 159 -8.12 11.17 8.25
C CYS A 159 -7.22 11.24 7.02
N GLY A 160 -6.03 11.84 7.17
CA GLY A 160 -5.03 11.92 6.11
C GLY A 160 -4.60 10.53 5.59
N ARG A 161 -4.14 10.46 4.34
CA ARG A 161 -3.77 9.18 3.70
C ARG A 161 -2.70 8.41 4.47
N ALA A 162 -1.69 9.10 4.99
CA ALA A 162 -0.62 8.50 5.78
C ALA A 162 -1.18 7.89 7.07
N THR A 163 -2.03 8.65 7.77
CA THR A 163 -2.73 8.24 8.99
C THR A 163 -3.59 7.01 8.75
N GLN A 164 -4.37 7.00 7.67
CA GLN A 164 -5.16 5.83 7.27
C GLN A 164 -4.29 4.59 7.06
N ALA A 165 -3.19 4.73 6.31
CA ALA A 165 -2.31 3.60 6.02
C ALA A 165 -1.64 3.05 7.29
N ILE A 166 -1.13 3.93 8.15
CA ILE A 166 -0.46 3.55 9.40
C ILE A 166 -1.44 2.87 10.35
N LEU A 167 -2.60 3.47 10.59
CA LEU A 167 -3.57 2.89 11.52
C LEU A 167 -4.11 1.54 11.04
N ILE A 168 -4.43 1.39 9.75
CA ILE A 168 -4.86 0.09 9.20
C ILE A 168 -3.76 -0.97 9.31
N MET A 169 -2.50 -0.57 9.16
CA MET A 169 -1.36 -1.47 9.40
C MET A 169 -1.32 -1.88 10.86
N LEU A 170 -1.33 -0.94 11.79
CA LEU A 170 -1.23 -1.20 13.23
C LEU A 170 -2.44 -1.98 13.79
N GLU A 171 -3.63 -1.81 13.21
CA GLU A 171 -4.81 -2.60 13.58
C GLU A 171 -4.60 -4.09 13.32
N LYS A 172 -3.84 -4.46 12.28
CA LYS A 172 -3.47 -5.86 12.03
C LYS A 172 -2.53 -6.41 13.11
N ASP A 173 -1.74 -5.53 13.73
CA ASP A 173 -0.83 -5.86 14.82
C ASP A 173 -1.49 -5.72 16.20
N GLY A 174 -2.81 -5.53 16.24
CA GLY A 174 -3.62 -5.50 17.46
C GLY A 174 -3.78 -4.13 18.11
N LEU A 175 -3.44 -3.03 17.41
CA LEU A 175 -3.90 -1.70 17.82
C LEU A 175 -5.43 -1.68 17.83
N THR A 176 -5.99 -1.19 18.93
CA THR A 176 -7.39 -0.74 18.98
C THR A 176 -7.35 0.76 19.18
N ILE A 177 -8.19 1.50 18.44
CA ILE A 177 -8.26 2.96 18.53
C ILE A 177 -9.37 3.30 19.53
N PRO A 178 -9.07 3.67 20.79
CA PRO A 178 -10.08 3.97 21.81
C PRO A 178 -10.62 5.41 21.68
N VAL A 179 -10.52 6.01 20.50
CA VAL A 179 -10.93 7.39 20.24
C VAL A 179 -12.36 7.40 19.71
N ASP A 180 -13.21 8.24 20.32
CA ASP A 180 -14.57 8.46 19.86
C ASP A 180 -14.58 9.14 18.48
N PRO A 181 -15.14 8.49 17.43
CA PRO A 181 -15.15 9.00 16.06
C PRO A 181 -16.05 10.22 15.84
N THR A 182 -16.87 10.58 16.82
CA THR A 182 -17.73 11.77 16.74
C THR A 182 -16.99 13.06 17.15
N GLN A 183 -15.77 12.95 17.68
CA GLN A 183 -14.99 14.10 18.10
C GLN A 183 -14.39 14.84 16.87
N PRO A 184 -14.40 16.18 16.86
CA PRO A 184 -13.88 16.95 15.72
C PRO A 184 -12.37 16.78 15.53
N ASP A 185 -11.64 16.42 16.58
CA ASP A 185 -10.20 16.15 16.58
C ASP A 185 -9.86 14.65 16.55
N TYR A 186 -10.81 13.81 16.10
CA TYR A 186 -10.65 12.35 16.03
C TYR A 186 -9.33 11.92 15.37
N CYS A 187 -9.00 12.48 14.21
CA CYS A 187 -7.80 12.08 13.46
C CYS A 187 -6.51 12.43 14.20
N GLN A 188 -6.44 13.61 14.83
CA GLN A 188 -5.29 14.00 15.64
C GLN A 188 -5.13 13.09 16.86
N LYS A 189 -6.24 12.75 17.52
CA LYS A 189 -6.22 11.84 18.68
C LYS A 189 -5.84 10.42 18.28
N ALA A 190 -6.35 9.93 17.15
CA ALA A 190 -6.00 8.62 16.62
C ALA A 190 -4.51 8.54 16.25
N GLU A 191 -3.93 9.61 15.69
CA GLU A 191 -2.48 9.70 15.43
C GLU A 191 -1.66 9.67 16.71
N ILE A 192 -2.07 10.40 17.75
CA ILE A 192 -1.40 10.39 19.07
C ILE A 192 -1.47 8.98 19.67
N ASP A 193 -2.63 8.33 19.65
CA ASP A 193 -2.78 6.98 20.18
C ASP A 193 -1.95 5.95 19.39
N ALA A 194 -1.91 6.07 18.06
CA ALA A 194 -1.04 5.25 17.22
C ALA A 194 0.44 5.43 17.58
N ALA A 195 0.88 6.69 17.74
CA ALA A 195 2.25 7.00 18.13
C ALA A 195 2.58 6.40 19.49
N VAL A 196 1.73 6.59 20.50
CA VAL A 196 1.92 6.00 21.83
C VAL A 196 1.95 4.48 21.79
N TRP A 197 1.12 3.86 20.95
CA TRP A 197 1.13 2.41 20.79
C TRP A 197 2.45 1.93 20.16
N VAL A 198 2.89 2.57 19.09
CA VAL A 198 4.17 2.25 18.43
C VAL A 198 5.33 2.47 19.39
N GLU A 199 5.34 3.58 20.13
CA GLU A 199 6.34 3.88 21.15
C GLU A 199 6.39 2.79 22.22
N ARG A 200 5.25 2.24 22.65
CA ARG A 200 5.14 1.23 23.70
C ARG A 200 5.46 -0.20 23.24
N ASN A 201 5.03 -0.56 22.04
CA ASN A 201 5.03 -1.95 21.57
C ASN A 201 6.11 -2.23 20.52
N VAL A 202 6.56 -1.21 19.78
CA VAL A 202 7.51 -1.37 18.67
C VAL A 202 8.85 -0.72 18.99
N LEU A 203 8.85 0.54 19.43
CA LEU A 203 10.07 1.34 19.58
C LEU A 203 10.69 1.27 20.97
N GLN A 204 9.94 0.90 22.01
CA GLN A 204 10.60 0.56 23.27
C GLN A 204 11.63 -0.53 22.96
N PRO A 205 12.87 -0.43 23.46
CA PRO A 205 13.77 -1.58 23.43
C PRO A 205 12.97 -2.72 24.04
N LEU A 206 12.70 -3.78 23.25
CA LEU A 206 11.82 -4.91 23.59
C LEU A 206 11.86 -5.04 25.09
N ARG A 207 10.82 -4.52 25.76
CA ARG A 207 10.84 -4.29 27.21
C ARG A 207 11.25 -5.64 27.73
N ALA A 208 12.51 -5.77 28.21
CA ALA A 208 13.13 -7.06 28.40
C ALA A 208 12.06 -7.86 29.08
N ARG A 209 11.41 -8.77 28.33
CA ARG A 209 10.32 -9.54 28.91
C ARG A 209 11.11 -10.18 30.01
N THR A 210 10.82 -9.81 31.25
CA THR A 210 11.42 -10.43 32.41
C THR A 210 10.81 -11.84 32.44
N LEU A 211 11.10 -12.63 31.40
CA LEU A 211 11.62 -13.96 31.54
C LEU A 211 12.58 -13.81 32.71
N ASN A 212 12.25 -14.51 33.78
CA ASN A 212 13.16 -14.68 34.90
C ASN A 212 14.40 -15.37 34.33
N VAL A 213 15.29 -14.60 33.71
CA VAL A 213 16.63 -15.04 33.40
C VAL A 213 17.27 -15.08 34.77
N ASP A 214 17.34 -16.28 35.34
CA ASP A 214 18.22 -16.53 36.46
C ASP A 214 19.60 -16.04 36.02
N THR A 215 20.04 -14.89 36.56
CA THR A 215 21.36 -14.29 36.31
C THR A 215 22.46 -15.10 37.00
N ASN A 216 22.32 -16.42 37.02
CA ASN A 216 23.38 -17.30 37.47
C ASN A 216 24.52 -17.18 36.45
N ALA A 217 25.72 -16.95 36.97
CA ALA A 217 26.98 -16.82 36.24
C ALA A 217 27.43 -18.10 35.51
N ALA A 218 26.49 -18.88 34.97
CA ALA A 218 26.71 -20.17 34.31
C ALA A 218 27.22 -20.03 32.87
N TYR A 219 26.97 -18.89 32.23
CA TYR A 219 27.33 -18.65 30.84
C TYR A 219 28.35 -17.50 30.69
N PRO A 220 29.36 -17.64 29.82
CA PRO A 220 30.43 -16.66 29.62
C PRO A 220 29.99 -15.43 28.80
N PHE A 221 28.88 -15.52 28.06
CA PHE A 221 28.33 -14.42 27.28
C PHE A 221 26.84 -14.24 27.59
N LEU A 222 26.38 -12.99 27.50
CA LEU A 222 24.99 -12.59 27.65
C LEU A 222 24.58 -11.83 26.39
N ALA A 223 23.42 -12.14 25.81
CA ALA A 223 22.90 -11.37 24.68
C ALA A 223 22.68 -9.91 25.10
N ASP A 224 23.36 -8.96 24.46
CA ASP A 224 23.30 -7.53 24.79
C ASP A 224 22.48 -6.72 23.77
N SER A 225 22.15 -7.33 22.63
CA SER A 225 21.29 -6.79 21.58
C SER A 225 19.87 -7.36 21.61
N ALA A 226 18.89 -6.54 21.25
CA ALA A 226 17.50 -6.95 21.09
C ALA A 226 17.22 -7.70 19.78
N PHE A 227 18.22 -7.91 18.93
CA PHE A 227 18.07 -8.45 17.56
C PHE A 227 18.93 -9.68 17.26
N VAL A 228 19.26 -10.48 18.28
CA VAL A 228 19.96 -11.75 18.07
C VAL A 228 18.98 -12.77 17.50
N VAL A 229 18.88 -12.84 16.17
CA VAL A 229 17.95 -13.76 15.49
C VAL A 229 18.53 -15.18 15.51
N ALA A 230 17.71 -16.14 15.96
CA ALA A 230 18.05 -17.54 16.06
C ALA A 230 17.47 -18.36 14.91
N PHE A 231 18.25 -19.33 14.44
CA PHE A 231 17.90 -20.22 13.33
C PHE A 231 18.16 -21.70 13.68
N LEU A 232 17.34 -22.59 13.13
CA LEU A 232 17.51 -24.05 13.25
C LEU A 232 18.46 -24.64 12.21
N ASP A 233 18.85 -23.86 11.20
CA ASP A 233 19.80 -24.27 10.19
C ASP A 233 20.92 -23.24 10.01
N ARG A 234 22.08 -23.74 9.58
CA ARG A 234 23.29 -22.95 9.35
C ARG A 234 23.20 -21.95 8.20
N ASP A 235 22.19 -22.07 7.34
CA ASP A 235 21.98 -21.19 6.20
C ASP A 235 20.93 -20.11 6.49
N ALA A 236 20.51 -19.97 7.76
CA ALA A 236 19.55 -18.98 8.23
C ALA A 236 18.18 -19.03 7.52
N ARG A 237 17.73 -20.22 7.10
CA ARG A 237 16.46 -20.42 6.37
C ARG A 237 15.26 -20.65 7.28
N GLN A 238 15.48 -21.15 8.48
CA GLN A 238 14.47 -21.53 9.46
C GLN A 238 14.66 -20.69 10.72
N LYS A 239 14.14 -19.45 10.68
CA LYS A 239 14.04 -18.58 11.86
C LYS A 239 13.18 -19.29 12.92
N ILE A 240 13.68 -19.33 14.16
CA ILE A 240 12.95 -19.93 15.29
C ILE A 240 12.62 -18.93 16.38
N GLY A 241 13.24 -17.76 16.39
CA GLY A 241 12.93 -16.71 17.37
C GLY A 241 14.02 -15.66 17.44
N VAL A 242 13.91 -14.79 18.44
CA VAL A 242 14.92 -13.79 18.79
C VAL A 242 15.38 -14.07 20.22
N LEU A 243 16.68 -14.29 20.40
CA LEU A 243 17.27 -14.55 21.71
C LEU A 243 17.08 -13.29 22.60
N PRO A 244 16.45 -13.41 23.78
CA PRO A 244 16.16 -12.27 24.64
C PRO A 244 17.42 -11.60 25.16
N GLN A 245 17.39 -10.27 25.32
CA GLN A 245 18.46 -9.55 25.98
C GLN A 245 18.67 -10.08 27.41
N GLY A 246 19.93 -10.29 27.78
CA GLY A 246 20.34 -10.89 29.04
C GLY A 246 20.40 -12.41 29.03
N ALA A 247 19.89 -13.10 27.99
CA ALA A 247 19.98 -14.55 27.90
C ALA A 247 21.45 -14.99 27.78
N GLY A 248 21.86 -15.91 28.66
CA GLY A 248 23.21 -16.45 28.68
C GLY A 248 23.42 -17.52 27.62
N PHE A 249 24.61 -17.54 27.02
CA PHE A 249 24.99 -18.56 26.05
C PHE A 249 26.50 -18.88 26.04
N ASN A 250 26.83 -20.07 25.55
CA ASN A 250 28.15 -20.55 25.18
C ASN A 250 28.27 -20.61 23.66
N PRO A 251 29.27 -19.98 23.04
CA PRO A 251 29.60 -20.24 21.64
C PRO A 251 30.26 -21.61 21.53
N LEU A 252 29.73 -22.46 20.65
CA LEU A 252 30.21 -23.82 20.45
C LEU A 252 31.07 -23.95 19.20
N GLY A 253 30.67 -23.29 18.12
CA GLY A 253 31.35 -23.40 16.82
C GLY A 253 30.97 -22.27 15.87
N ARG A 254 31.74 -22.10 14.81
CA ARG A 254 31.52 -21.09 13.78
C ARG A 254 31.44 -21.68 12.40
N SER A 255 30.95 -20.89 11.46
CA SER A 255 31.15 -21.16 10.05
C SER A 255 32.60 -20.88 9.63
N THR A 256 33.17 -21.76 8.80
CA THR A 256 34.49 -21.56 8.18
C THR A 256 34.41 -21.06 6.75
N VAL A 257 33.21 -21.00 6.16
CA VAL A 257 32.99 -20.38 4.83
C VAL A 257 33.02 -18.85 4.95
N GLY A 258 33.86 -18.21 4.12
CA GLY A 258 34.20 -16.79 4.24
C GLY A 258 33.06 -15.78 4.00
N PHE A 259 31.84 -16.24 3.68
CA PHE A 259 30.66 -15.39 3.51
C PHE A 259 29.63 -15.56 4.63
N SER A 260 29.86 -16.44 5.60
CA SER A 260 28.92 -16.72 6.69
C SER A 260 29.46 -16.24 8.03
N ASN A 261 28.66 -15.42 8.71
CA ASN A 261 28.92 -15.00 10.09
C ASN A 261 28.18 -15.88 11.12
N MET A 262 27.71 -17.06 10.69
CA MET A 262 26.90 -17.91 11.56
C MET A 262 27.76 -18.57 12.63
N THR A 263 27.25 -18.54 13.85
CA THR A 263 27.81 -19.16 15.05
C THR A 263 26.78 -20.06 15.67
N LEU A 264 27.19 -21.27 16.04
CA LEU A 264 26.39 -22.17 16.85
C LEU A 264 26.57 -21.79 18.31
N ILE A 265 25.46 -21.46 18.99
CA ILE A 265 25.44 -21.12 20.41
C ILE A 265 24.52 -22.06 21.17
N GLU A 266 24.79 -22.23 22.47
CA GLU A 266 23.97 -23.01 23.40
C GLU A 266 23.70 -22.24 24.68
N GLY A 267 22.47 -22.26 25.14
CA GLY A 267 22.07 -21.67 26.42
C GLY A 267 20.99 -22.52 27.10
N ASP A 268 20.25 -21.91 28.02
CA ASP A 268 19.22 -22.63 28.78
C ASP A 268 18.02 -22.97 27.87
N GLY A 269 17.86 -24.26 27.57
CA GLY A 269 16.76 -24.77 26.75
C GLY A 269 16.91 -24.53 25.24
N PHE A 270 18.11 -24.19 24.74
CA PHE A 270 18.31 -24.01 23.30
C PHE A 270 19.74 -24.31 22.84
N ARG A 271 19.85 -24.77 21.59
CA ARG A 271 21.07 -24.76 20.79
C ARG A 271 20.73 -24.40 19.36
N VAL A 272 21.18 -23.22 18.91
CA VAL A 272 20.73 -22.57 17.67
C VAL A 272 21.86 -21.84 16.97
N TYR A 273 21.66 -21.51 15.69
CA TYR A 273 22.57 -20.66 14.93
C TYR A 273 22.17 -19.19 15.05
N VAL A 274 23.15 -18.30 15.23
CA VAL A 274 22.99 -16.84 15.25
C VAL A 274 24.10 -16.17 14.46
N ASP A 275 23.90 -14.94 13.99
CA ASP A 275 24.97 -14.12 13.44
C ASP A 275 25.83 -13.54 14.58
N TRP A 276 27.14 -13.83 14.60
CA TRP A 276 28.02 -13.37 15.68
C TRP A 276 28.08 -11.85 15.81
N THR A 277 27.87 -11.11 14.71
CA THR A 277 27.90 -9.63 14.70
C THR A 277 26.76 -9.01 15.48
N THR A 278 25.71 -9.79 15.78
CA THR A 278 24.59 -9.38 16.63
C THR A 278 24.81 -9.72 18.11
N THR A 279 25.92 -10.38 18.45
CA THR A 279 26.25 -10.87 19.80
C THR A 279 27.44 -10.08 20.40
N PRO A 280 27.72 -10.21 21.70
CA PRO A 280 28.92 -9.62 22.31
C PRO A 280 30.24 -10.30 21.90
N LEU A 281 30.23 -11.32 21.04
CA LEU A 281 31.44 -11.98 20.58
C LEU A 281 32.32 -11.01 19.79
N THR A 282 33.60 -10.93 20.14
CA THR A 282 34.58 -10.24 19.31
C THR A 282 34.96 -11.10 18.10
N GLN A 283 35.43 -10.48 17.02
CA GLN A 283 35.90 -11.20 15.83
C GLN A 283 36.97 -12.24 16.18
N GLY A 284 37.94 -11.89 17.04
CA GLY A 284 38.99 -12.83 17.46
C GLY A 284 38.45 -14.03 18.25
N GLN A 285 37.40 -13.84 19.05
CA GLN A 285 36.72 -14.95 19.74
C GLN A 285 35.95 -15.82 18.76
N PHE A 286 35.24 -15.22 17.80
CA PHE A 286 34.56 -15.96 16.72
C PHE A 286 35.55 -16.80 15.93
N GLU A 287 36.63 -16.22 15.42
CA GLU A 287 37.63 -16.91 14.59
C GLU A 287 38.33 -18.07 15.33
N ALA A 288 38.44 -17.98 16.65
CA ALA A 288 39.01 -19.00 17.52
C ALA A 288 38.08 -20.21 17.75
N LEU A 289 36.80 -20.12 17.41
CA LEU A 289 35.86 -21.24 17.52
C LEU A 289 36.16 -22.33 16.48
N PRO A 290 35.91 -23.61 16.80
CA PRO A 290 36.00 -24.69 15.84
C PRO A 290 34.91 -24.56 14.76
N ASP A 291 35.07 -25.28 13.66
CA ASP A 291 34.01 -25.40 12.65
C ASP A 291 32.79 -26.10 13.25
N PHE A 292 31.60 -25.48 13.18
CA PHE A 292 30.38 -26.10 13.71
C PHE A 292 30.03 -27.41 12.99
N ASP A 293 30.57 -27.67 11.79
CA ASP A 293 30.34 -28.94 11.06
C ASP A 293 31.03 -30.12 11.76
N THR A 294 31.92 -29.84 12.73
CA THR A 294 32.55 -30.85 13.59
C THR A 294 31.73 -31.20 14.83
N ILE A 295 30.62 -30.49 15.06
CA ILE A 295 29.73 -30.64 16.23
C ILE A 295 28.49 -31.40 15.78
N SER A 296 28.31 -32.62 16.29
CA SER A 296 27.20 -33.51 15.88
C SER A 296 26.00 -33.47 16.81
N ASP A 297 26.05 -32.67 17.86
CA ASP A 297 24.95 -32.59 18.81
C ASP A 297 23.70 -31.95 18.19
N PRO A 298 22.49 -32.34 18.62
CA PRO A 298 21.26 -31.87 17.98
C PRO A 298 21.04 -30.36 18.16
N ILE A 299 20.46 -29.75 17.13
CA ILE A 299 19.95 -28.37 17.15
C ILE A 299 18.51 -28.42 17.68
N TYR A 300 18.19 -27.56 18.64
CA TYR A 300 16.86 -27.54 19.29
C TYR A 300 16.59 -26.17 19.90
N CYS A 301 15.31 -25.87 20.14
CA CYS A 301 14.88 -24.63 20.79
C CYS A 301 13.58 -24.91 21.55
N ASP A 302 13.71 -25.18 22.86
CA ASP A 302 12.61 -25.47 23.78
C ASP A 302 12.39 -24.33 24.80
N ALA A 303 13.17 -23.26 24.72
CA ALA A 303 13.05 -22.08 25.56
C ALA A 303 11.77 -21.29 25.26
N ASP A 304 11.26 -20.54 26.25
CA ASP A 304 10.00 -19.79 26.18
C ASP A 304 9.91 -18.74 25.05
N TRP A 305 11.04 -18.37 24.45
CA TRP A 305 11.14 -17.42 23.33
C TRP A 305 11.18 -18.11 21.96
N CYS A 306 11.33 -19.43 21.91
CA CYS A 306 11.29 -20.22 20.70
C CYS A 306 9.86 -20.27 20.13
N GLY A 307 9.72 -20.12 18.82
CA GLY A 307 8.44 -20.08 18.11
C GLY A 307 7.68 -18.75 18.24
N VAL A 308 8.23 -17.77 18.95
CA VAL A 308 7.68 -16.40 18.96
C VAL A 308 8.14 -15.71 17.68
N ASN A 309 7.30 -15.81 16.65
CA ASN A 309 7.45 -14.99 15.45
C ASN A 309 7.17 -13.54 15.84
N VAL A 310 8.23 -12.74 15.96
CA VAL A 310 8.13 -11.31 15.70
C VAL A 310 7.97 -11.20 14.19
N ASP A 311 6.72 -11.33 13.72
CA ASP A 311 6.31 -11.03 12.35
C ASP A 311 6.23 -9.51 12.15
#